data_AF-A0A5N4B1I4-F1
#
_entry.id   AF-A0A5N4B1I4-F1
#
_cell.length_a   1.000
_cell.length_b   1.000
_cell.length_c   1.000
_cell.angle_alpha   90.00
_cell.angle_beta   90.00
_cell.angle_gamma   90.00
#
_symmetry.space_group_name_H-M   'P 1'
#
loop_
_entity.id
_entity.type
_entity.pdbx_description
1 polymer ?
#
loop_
_entity_poly.entity_id
_entity_poly.type
_entity_poly.pdbx_seq_one_letter_code
_entity_poly.pdbx_strand_id
1 'polypeptide(L)'
;MDTKLNKSNAIKTTKTNCDKDKAKPTGVSKPITHLYWNDKFSNKIEKTCSLSTLTVLYLHNNNITKMENLDSAINLKHLYLQRNQIEKLENLKNLKSLEKLYLGYNAISVVEGLEGLNNLKELHLERQSLDGDPLCFDWRSIAAISNSLEVLITFGNNITTLTSLHPLKYLRILNAGHNNLSDIRDVCDAIYNWYHLREATFVGNPIDNLRKYRENIISSSHKLAILDNKDISETTRNFIKSFEREKLNKSSKPSISIPEWTKSYGSLGLQKAVCESLLKHSKPCFDNSTIQSNVNDIYLPWKAMPSSKNKIGKFTITSQK
;
A
#
# COMPACT_ATOMS: atom_id res chain seq x y z
N MET A 1 -38.00 35.66 -22.39
CA MET A 1 -37.87 35.37 -20.95
C MET A 1 -36.54 34.64 -20.75
N ASP A 2 -35.42 35.20 -21.18
CA ASP A 2 -34.71 36.36 -20.59
C ASP A 2 -34.50 36.21 -19.08
N THR A 3 -33.26 35.92 -18.67
CA THR A 3 -32.36 36.99 -18.20
C THR A 3 -30.93 36.50 -17.92
N LYS A 4 -29.97 37.18 -18.61
CA LYS A 4 -28.66 37.68 -18.12
C LYS A 4 -27.64 36.63 -17.68
N LEU A 5 -26.63 36.27 -18.49
CA LEU A 5 -25.49 37.09 -18.94
C LEU A 5 -24.87 37.94 -17.82
N ASN A 6 -23.83 37.40 -17.16
CA ASN A 6 -22.91 38.19 -16.35
C ASN A 6 -21.48 38.06 -16.92
N LYS A 7 -21.06 39.12 -17.59
CA LYS A 7 -19.69 39.42 -17.99
C LYS A 7 -18.94 39.94 -16.77
N SER A 8 -17.89 39.27 -16.34
CA SER A 8 -16.73 39.90 -15.71
C SER A 8 -15.63 38.88 -15.45
N ASN A 9 -14.65 38.81 -16.35
CA ASN A 9 -13.26 38.82 -15.94
C ASN A 9 -12.42 39.23 -17.15
N ALA A 10 -12.02 40.50 -17.09
CA ALA A 10 -11.22 41.15 -18.09
C ALA A 10 -9.86 40.46 -18.18
N ILE A 11 -9.57 40.04 -19.40
CA ILE A 11 -8.32 39.63 -19.98
C ILE A 11 -7.14 40.48 -19.47
N LYS A 12 -6.19 39.86 -18.77
CA LYS A 12 -4.77 40.26 -18.83
C LYS A 12 -4.01 39.19 -19.61
N THR A 13 -4.22 39.14 -20.92
CA THR A 13 -3.25 38.56 -21.85
C THR A 13 -2.08 39.52 -21.92
N THR A 14 -1.01 39.26 -21.17
CA THR A 14 0.30 39.79 -21.55
C THR A 14 0.70 39.07 -22.82
N LYS A 15 0.51 39.73 -23.97
CA LYS A 15 1.11 39.34 -25.24
C LYS A 15 2.62 39.25 -25.02
N THR A 16 3.18 38.05 -25.04
CA THR A 16 4.61 37.87 -25.28
C THR A 16 4.83 37.90 -26.79
N ASN A 17 4.76 39.10 -27.36
CA ASN A 17 5.34 39.37 -28.67
C ASN A 17 6.83 39.61 -28.41
N CYS A 18 7.70 38.68 -28.79
CA CYS A 18 9.16 38.81 -28.62
C CYS A 18 9.82 39.72 -29.65
N ASP A 19 9.06 40.49 -30.43
CA ASP A 19 9.62 41.43 -31.39
C ASP A 19 9.32 42.88 -31.03
N LYS A 20 10.44 43.57 -30.73
CA LYS A 20 10.62 45.02 -30.65
C LYS A 20 9.95 45.71 -29.47
N ASP A 21 10.74 45.98 -28.43
CA ASP A 21 10.80 47.34 -27.86
C ASP A 21 12.10 47.53 -27.07
N LYS A 22 13.00 48.36 -27.63
CA LYS A 22 14.12 48.96 -26.90
C LYS A 22 13.54 50.04 -25.98
N ALA A 23 13.13 49.68 -24.76
CA ALA A 23 12.78 50.64 -23.72
C ALA A 23 13.58 50.38 -22.44
N LYS A 24 14.16 51.45 -21.88
CA LYS A 24 15.04 51.48 -20.69
C LYS A 24 14.42 50.76 -19.47
N PRO A 25 15.22 50.06 -18.65
CA PRO A 25 14.71 49.36 -17.47
C PRO A 25 14.64 50.32 -16.28
N THR A 26 13.43 50.74 -15.91
CA THR A 26 13.17 51.34 -14.60
C THR A 26 12.17 50.48 -13.86
N GLY A 27 12.66 49.68 -12.91
CA GLY A 27 11.88 48.83 -12.03
C GLY A 27 12.40 47.40 -12.00
N VAL A 28 12.88 46.94 -10.85
CA VAL A 28 13.19 45.53 -10.61
C VAL A 28 11.87 44.76 -10.66
N SER A 29 11.51 44.23 -11.84
CA SER A 29 10.34 43.36 -11.99
C SER A 29 10.59 42.10 -11.17
N LYS A 30 9.71 41.80 -10.22
CA LYS A 30 9.76 40.52 -9.51
C LYS A 30 9.82 39.38 -10.53
N PRO A 31 10.71 38.39 -10.36
CA PRO A 31 10.83 37.30 -11.30
C PRO A 31 9.50 36.53 -11.36
N ILE A 32 9.09 36.14 -12.56
CA ILE A 32 7.88 35.33 -12.75
C ILE A 32 8.17 33.94 -12.18
N THR A 33 7.34 33.51 -11.22
CA THR A 33 7.44 32.20 -10.56
C THR A 33 6.35 31.23 -10.99
N HIS A 34 5.19 31.74 -11.43
CA HIS A 34 4.06 30.96 -11.88
C HIS A 34 3.72 31.34 -13.31
N LEU A 35 3.68 30.35 -14.21
CA LEU A 35 3.30 30.55 -15.60
C LEU A 35 2.03 29.74 -15.91
N TYR A 36 1.00 30.45 -16.37
CA TYR A 36 -0.28 29.87 -16.79
C TYR A 36 -0.35 29.82 -18.31
N TRP A 37 -0.34 28.61 -18.86
CA TRP A 37 -0.42 28.33 -20.29
C TRP A 37 -1.40 27.19 -20.57
N ASN A 38 -2.48 27.11 -19.81
CA ASN A 38 -3.57 26.16 -20.03
C ASN A 38 -4.55 26.64 -21.10
N ASP A 39 -5.26 25.68 -21.72
CA ASP A 39 -6.36 25.93 -22.67
C ASP A 39 -5.95 26.76 -23.89
N LYS A 40 -4.71 26.59 -24.37
CA LYS A 40 -4.17 27.26 -25.56
C LYS A 40 -4.28 26.43 -26.83
N PHE A 41 -4.68 25.16 -26.70
CA PHE A 41 -4.68 24.18 -27.80
C PHE A 41 -3.30 24.07 -28.49
N SER A 42 -2.24 24.46 -27.79
CA SER A 42 -0.88 24.39 -28.32
C SER A 42 -0.42 22.95 -28.38
N ASN A 43 0.25 22.56 -29.46
CA ASN A 43 0.87 21.25 -29.58
C ASN A 43 2.31 21.19 -29.08
N LYS A 44 2.88 22.34 -28.71
CA LYS A 44 4.27 22.48 -28.26
C LYS A 44 4.38 23.39 -27.05
N ILE A 45 5.39 23.14 -26.24
CA ILE A 45 5.82 24.05 -25.17
C ILE A 45 6.71 25.10 -25.84
N GLU A 46 6.24 26.34 -25.92
CA GLU A 46 7.02 27.42 -26.54
C GLU A 46 8.33 27.64 -25.78
N LYS A 47 9.41 27.83 -26.54
CA LYS A 47 10.72 28.19 -26.00
C LYS A 47 10.68 29.63 -25.50
N THR A 48 10.18 29.82 -24.28
CA THR A 48 10.16 31.12 -23.63
C THR A 48 11.52 31.39 -22.99
N CYS A 49 11.97 32.65 -23.06
CA CYS A 49 13.25 33.06 -22.50
C CYS A 49 13.27 32.84 -20.97
N SER A 50 14.18 31.99 -20.51
CA SER A 50 14.56 31.74 -19.11
C SER A 50 13.43 31.27 -18.17
N LEU A 51 13.10 29.98 -18.22
CA LEU A 51 12.24 29.30 -17.22
C LEU A 51 12.93 29.14 -15.85
N SER A 52 14.16 29.64 -15.68
CA SER A 52 14.99 29.41 -14.50
C SER A 52 14.39 29.97 -13.21
N THR A 53 13.51 30.97 -13.28
CA THR A 53 12.86 31.52 -12.08
C THR A 53 11.51 30.89 -11.77
N LEU A 54 10.99 30.04 -12.66
CA LEU A 54 9.67 29.43 -12.48
C LEU A 54 9.72 28.32 -11.43
N THR A 55 8.73 28.35 -10.56
CA THR A 55 8.45 27.31 -9.56
C THR A 55 7.22 26.49 -9.92
N VAL A 56 6.27 27.05 -10.67
CA VAL A 56 5.04 26.36 -11.07
C VAL A 56 4.70 26.64 -12.53
N LEU A 57 4.38 25.59 -13.26
CA LEU A 57 4.03 25.65 -14.68
C LEU A 57 2.71 24.91 -14.93
N TYR A 58 1.72 25.66 -15.41
CA TYR A 58 0.39 25.12 -15.78
C TYR A 58 0.28 24.99 -17.29
N LEU A 59 0.26 23.75 -17.78
CA LEU A 59 0.16 23.39 -19.19
C LEU A 59 -0.99 22.40 -19.46
N HIS A 60 -1.92 22.24 -18.52
CA HIS A 60 -3.06 21.34 -18.67
C HIS A 60 -4.03 21.81 -19.77
N ASN A 61 -4.84 20.88 -20.31
CA ASN A 61 -5.80 21.12 -21.39
C ASN A 61 -5.15 21.75 -22.64
N ASN A 62 -4.11 21.13 -23.15
CA ASN A 62 -3.50 21.51 -24.44
C ASN A 62 -3.42 20.27 -25.34
N ASN A 63 -2.73 20.40 -26.48
CA ASN A 63 -2.49 19.30 -27.41
C ASN A 63 -1.01 18.91 -27.41
N ILE A 64 -0.31 19.09 -26.28
CA ILE A 64 1.14 18.88 -26.19
C ILE A 64 1.42 17.40 -26.41
N THR A 65 2.28 17.11 -27.37
CA THR A 65 2.67 15.72 -27.72
C THR A 65 4.06 15.36 -27.18
N LYS A 66 4.91 16.37 -26.93
CA LYS A 66 6.29 16.20 -26.50
C LYS A 66 6.65 17.13 -25.36
N MET A 67 7.43 16.62 -24.41
CA MET A 67 7.93 17.38 -23.27
C MET A 67 9.24 18.06 -23.62
N GLU A 68 9.21 19.06 -24.50
CA GLU A 68 10.39 19.81 -24.93
C GLU A 68 10.54 21.17 -24.21
N ASN A 69 11.72 21.77 -24.30
CA ASN A 69 12.04 23.11 -23.78
C ASN A 69 11.96 23.29 -22.24
N LEU A 70 11.97 22.20 -21.46
CA LEU A 70 11.94 22.26 -20.00
C LEU A 70 13.35 22.31 -19.35
N ASP A 71 14.43 22.18 -20.12
CA ASP A 71 15.81 22.05 -19.58
C ASP A 71 16.26 23.21 -18.67
N SER A 72 15.76 24.43 -18.92
CA SER A 72 16.13 25.62 -18.16
C SER A 72 15.32 25.80 -16.86
N ALA A 73 14.27 24.99 -16.64
CA ALA A 73 13.34 25.12 -15.52
C ALA A 73 13.85 24.45 -14.23
N ILE A 74 15.12 24.67 -13.87
CA ILE A 74 15.81 23.98 -12.77
C ILE A 74 15.17 24.17 -11.38
N ASN A 75 14.41 25.26 -11.20
CA ASN A 75 13.73 25.61 -9.95
C ASN A 75 12.25 25.19 -9.95
N LEU A 76 11.79 24.49 -11.00
CA LEU A 76 10.40 24.07 -11.12
C LEU A 76 10.09 23.03 -10.05
N LYS A 77 9.04 23.28 -9.28
CA LYS A 77 8.53 22.42 -8.22
C LYS A 77 7.26 21.70 -8.64
N HIS A 78 6.35 22.39 -9.32
CA HIS A 78 5.08 21.80 -9.75
C HIS A 78 4.89 21.92 -11.27
N LEU A 79 4.56 20.80 -11.91
CA LEU A 79 4.31 20.72 -13.34
C LEU A 79 2.95 20.06 -13.60
N TYR A 80 2.05 20.82 -14.21
CA TYR A 80 0.70 20.37 -14.55
C TYR A 80 0.57 20.18 -16.07
N LEU A 81 0.40 18.94 -16.50
CA LEU A 81 0.33 18.52 -17.91
C LEU A 81 -0.90 17.63 -18.19
N GLN A 82 -1.91 17.67 -17.33
CA GLN A 82 -3.10 16.84 -17.52
C GLN A 82 -3.84 17.20 -18.82
N ARG A 83 -4.52 16.22 -19.43
CA ARG A 83 -5.31 16.43 -20.66
C ARG A 83 -4.45 17.02 -21.78
N ASN A 84 -3.42 16.27 -22.15
CA ASN A 84 -2.55 16.50 -23.30
C ASN A 84 -2.46 15.20 -24.12
N GLN A 85 -1.53 15.11 -25.06
CA GLN A 85 -1.33 13.94 -25.93
C GLN A 85 0.10 13.41 -25.77
N ILE A 86 0.64 13.45 -24.55
CA ILE A 86 2.01 13.03 -24.27
C ILE A 86 2.06 11.50 -24.23
N GLU A 87 2.95 10.92 -25.01
CA GLU A 87 3.16 9.47 -25.06
C GLU A 87 4.38 9.01 -24.25
N LYS A 88 5.36 9.91 -24.05
CA LYS A 88 6.64 9.59 -23.43
C LYS A 88 7.09 10.67 -22.47
N LEU A 89 7.70 10.24 -21.37
CA LEU A 89 8.35 11.10 -20.41
C LEU A 89 9.79 11.36 -20.87
N GLU A 90 10.08 12.60 -21.22
CA GLU A 90 11.38 13.01 -21.72
C GLU A 90 11.77 14.40 -21.19
N ASN A 91 13.07 14.70 -21.21
CA ASN A 91 13.65 15.99 -20.81
C ASN A 91 13.35 16.43 -19.36
N LEU A 92 13.12 15.48 -18.45
CA LEU A 92 12.88 15.74 -17.02
C LEU A 92 14.17 15.79 -16.18
N LYS A 93 15.30 15.29 -16.71
CA LYS A 93 16.58 15.10 -15.98
C LYS A 93 17.09 16.33 -15.21
N ASN A 94 16.78 17.53 -15.69
CA ASN A 94 17.25 18.80 -15.13
C ASN A 94 16.31 19.37 -14.06
N LEU A 95 15.09 18.84 -13.92
CA LEU A 95 14.06 19.31 -12.99
C LEU A 95 14.26 18.74 -11.58
N LYS A 96 15.47 18.89 -11.03
CA LYS A 96 15.86 18.30 -9.73
C LYS A 96 15.02 18.79 -8.55
N SER A 97 14.40 19.97 -8.68
CA SER A 97 13.54 20.58 -7.67
C SER A 97 12.08 20.14 -7.76
N LEU A 98 11.72 19.29 -8.73
CA LEU A 98 10.33 18.92 -8.98
C LEU A 98 9.79 18.07 -7.83
N GLU A 99 8.70 18.53 -7.23
CA GLU A 99 8.00 17.90 -6.11
C GLU A 99 6.67 17.28 -6.55
N LYS A 100 6.01 17.87 -7.56
CA LYS A 100 4.68 17.42 -8.04
C LYS A 100 4.63 17.38 -9.55
N LEU A 101 4.20 16.23 -10.09
CA LEU A 101 4.05 16.01 -11.51
C LEU A 101 2.67 15.43 -11.81
N TYR A 102 1.88 16.17 -12.60
CA TYR A 102 0.55 15.76 -12.99
C TYR A 102 0.45 15.51 -14.49
N LEU A 103 0.10 14.27 -14.85
CA LEU A 103 0.11 13.76 -16.22
C LEU A 103 -1.18 12.97 -16.55
N GLY A 104 -2.22 13.06 -15.74
CA GLY A 104 -3.48 12.37 -15.99
C GLY A 104 -4.08 12.73 -17.35
N TYR A 105 -4.82 11.80 -17.98
CA TYR A 105 -5.42 11.99 -19.30
C TYR A 105 -4.39 12.34 -20.40
N ASN A 106 -3.33 11.53 -20.49
CA ASN A 106 -2.36 11.53 -21.60
C ASN A 106 -2.37 10.15 -22.27
N ALA A 107 -1.32 9.77 -23.00
CA ALA A 107 -1.18 8.47 -23.67
C ALA A 107 0.14 7.77 -23.27
N ILE A 108 0.58 7.95 -22.02
CA ILE A 108 1.85 7.40 -21.53
C ILE A 108 1.69 5.91 -21.24
N SER A 109 2.34 5.05 -22.01
CA SER A 109 2.30 3.59 -21.83
C SER A 109 3.35 3.07 -20.85
N VAL A 110 4.52 3.71 -20.81
CA VAL A 110 5.64 3.34 -19.94
C VAL A 110 6.10 4.56 -19.16
N VAL A 111 6.11 4.43 -17.83
CA VAL A 111 6.66 5.44 -16.93
C VAL A 111 8.17 5.22 -16.81
N GLU A 112 8.91 5.98 -17.60
CA GLU A 112 10.37 6.04 -17.63
C GLU A 112 10.88 7.50 -17.54
N GLY A 113 12.19 7.73 -17.54
CA GLY A 113 12.74 9.09 -17.59
C GLY A 113 12.63 9.89 -16.28
N LEU A 114 12.34 9.23 -15.15
CA LEU A 114 12.26 9.87 -13.83
C LEU A 114 13.63 9.92 -13.12
N GLU A 115 14.69 9.47 -13.77
CA GLU A 115 16.05 9.51 -13.25
C GLU A 115 16.48 10.98 -13.02
N GLY A 116 16.77 11.32 -11.77
CA GLY A 116 17.17 12.67 -11.36
C GLY A 116 16.08 13.48 -10.66
N LEU A 117 14.83 12.99 -10.62
CA LEU A 117 13.73 13.61 -9.88
C LEU A 117 13.70 13.19 -8.40
N ASN A 118 14.83 13.36 -7.71
CA ASN A 118 15.04 12.86 -6.34
C ASN A 118 14.15 13.53 -5.28
N ASN A 119 13.46 14.61 -5.62
CA ASN A 119 12.55 15.35 -4.73
C ASN A 119 11.08 15.13 -5.07
N LEU A 120 10.75 14.25 -6.03
CA LEU A 120 9.38 14.03 -6.47
C LEU A 120 8.58 13.34 -5.38
N LYS A 121 7.53 13.99 -4.91
CA LYS A 121 6.64 13.52 -3.84
C LYS A 121 5.29 13.07 -4.36
N GLU A 122 4.76 13.72 -5.40
CA GLU A 122 3.44 13.43 -5.95
C GLU A 122 3.53 13.15 -7.45
N LEU A 123 3.03 11.98 -7.86
CA LEU A 123 2.94 11.57 -9.26
C LEU A 123 1.50 11.16 -9.59
N HIS A 124 0.90 11.88 -10.52
CA HIS A 124 -0.47 11.65 -10.97
C HIS A 124 -0.48 11.20 -12.44
N LEU A 125 -0.97 9.99 -12.67
CA LEU A 125 -0.95 9.30 -13.96
C LEU A 125 -2.34 8.76 -14.34
N GLU A 126 -3.43 9.24 -13.72
CA GLU A 126 -4.76 8.68 -13.94
C GLU A 126 -5.20 8.68 -15.42
N ARG A 127 -5.87 7.61 -15.84
CA ARG A 127 -6.52 7.46 -17.15
C ARG A 127 -5.62 7.81 -18.33
N GLN A 128 -4.55 7.04 -18.53
CA GLN A 128 -3.81 7.05 -19.78
C GLN A 128 -4.62 6.37 -20.90
N SER A 129 -4.62 6.96 -22.09
CA SER A 129 -5.30 6.44 -23.28
C SER A 129 -4.42 5.40 -23.96
N LEU A 130 -4.53 4.14 -23.53
CA LEU A 130 -3.63 3.04 -23.95
C LEU A 130 -4.29 1.96 -24.78
N ASP A 131 -5.48 2.19 -25.33
CA ASP A 131 -6.21 1.21 -26.18
C ASP A 131 -6.34 -0.21 -25.58
N GLY A 132 -6.31 -0.31 -24.24
CA GLY A 132 -6.39 -1.58 -23.51
C GLY A 132 -5.06 -2.13 -23.03
N ASP A 133 -3.92 -1.55 -23.41
CA ASP A 133 -2.62 -1.94 -22.85
C ASP A 133 -2.47 -1.46 -21.39
N PRO A 134 -1.74 -2.21 -20.55
CA PRO A 134 -1.46 -1.82 -19.18
C PRO A 134 -0.41 -0.71 -19.11
N LEU A 135 -0.59 0.24 -18.19
CA LEU A 135 0.48 1.17 -17.82
C LEU A 135 1.63 0.41 -17.15
N CYS A 136 2.82 0.51 -17.74
CA CYS A 136 4.02 -0.12 -17.24
C CYS A 136 4.94 0.88 -16.53
N PHE A 137 5.77 0.39 -15.62
CA PHE A 137 6.76 1.19 -14.90
C PHE A 137 8.15 0.63 -15.14
N ASP A 138 9.08 1.48 -15.59
CA ASP A 138 10.49 1.12 -15.65
C ASP A 138 11.07 1.08 -14.23
N TRP A 139 11.81 0.02 -13.93
CA TRP A 139 12.34 -0.22 -12.59
C TRP A 139 13.39 0.80 -12.17
N ARG A 140 14.16 1.39 -13.11
CA ARG A 140 15.22 2.37 -12.80
C ARG A 140 14.59 3.68 -12.40
N SER A 141 13.56 4.09 -13.13
CA SER A 141 12.74 5.26 -12.80
C SER A 141 12.05 5.12 -11.45
N ILE A 142 11.44 3.97 -11.16
CA ILE A 142 10.85 3.70 -9.84
C ILE A 142 11.90 3.66 -8.73
N ALA A 143 13.05 3.04 -8.97
CA ALA A 143 14.15 3.02 -8.01
C ALA A 143 14.70 4.42 -7.72
N ALA A 144 14.74 5.30 -8.71
CA ALA A 144 15.21 6.68 -8.54
C ALA A 144 14.31 7.49 -7.60
N ILE A 145 12.99 7.33 -7.71
CA ILE A 145 12.01 8.06 -6.89
C ILE A 145 11.57 7.31 -5.63
N SER A 146 12.15 6.13 -5.36
CA SER A 146 11.67 5.21 -4.33
C SER A 146 11.73 5.77 -2.90
N ASN A 147 12.64 6.71 -2.68
CA ASN A 147 12.90 7.34 -1.39
C ASN A 147 12.20 8.70 -1.21
N SER A 148 11.54 9.22 -2.25
CA SER A 148 10.91 10.54 -2.24
C SER A 148 9.41 10.50 -2.48
N LEU A 149 8.91 9.52 -3.24
CA LEU A 149 7.52 9.47 -3.64
C LEU A 149 6.59 9.11 -2.47
N GLU A 150 5.65 10.01 -2.17
CA GLU A 150 4.66 9.86 -1.09
C GLU A 150 3.25 9.60 -1.63
N VAL A 151 2.91 10.12 -2.81
CA VAL A 151 1.58 10.01 -3.42
C VAL A 151 1.71 9.51 -4.85
N LEU A 152 1.03 8.40 -5.14
CA LEU A 152 0.94 7.83 -6.48
C LEU A 152 -0.52 7.61 -6.86
N ILE A 153 -0.97 8.28 -7.92
CA ILE A 153 -2.31 8.13 -8.48
C ILE A 153 -2.19 7.46 -9.84
N THR A 154 -2.71 6.25 -9.97
CA THR A 154 -2.64 5.37 -11.15
C THR A 154 -4.03 4.84 -11.54
N PHE A 155 -5.07 5.58 -11.16
CA PHE A 155 -6.45 5.21 -11.40
C PHE A 155 -6.73 5.01 -12.90
N GLY A 156 -7.40 3.92 -13.28
CA GLY A 156 -7.93 3.79 -14.65
C GLY A 156 -6.89 3.46 -15.72
N ASN A 157 -5.86 2.68 -15.43
CA ASN A 157 -4.69 2.44 -16.28
C ASN A 157 -4.43 0.96 -16.66
N ASN A 158 -5.44 0.11 -16.47
CA ASN A 158 -5.37 -1.34 -16.75
C ASN A 158 -4.16 -2.07 -16.13
N ILE A 159 -3.60 -1.57 -15.02
CA ILE A 159 -2.45 -2.20 -14.36
C ILE A 159 -2.85 -3.60 -13.87
N THR A 160 -2.03 -4.60 -14.17
CA THR A 160 -2.29 -6.01 -13.81
C THR A 160 -1.48 -6.49 -12.60
N THR A 161 -0.35 -5.84 -12.32
CA THR A 161 0.56 -6.18 -11.21
C THR A 161 1.16 -4.94 -10.55
N LEU A 162 1.45 -5.03 -9.25
CA LEU A 162 2.14 -4.00 -8.45
C LEU A 162 3.61 -4.33 -8.18
N THR A 163 4.14 -5.45 -8.68
CA THR A 163 5.51 -5.91 -8.41
C THR A 163 6.55 -4.83 -8.71
N SER A 164 6.42 -4.11 -9.83
CA SER A 164 7.35 -3.03 -10.20
C SER A 164 7.34 -1.84 -9.23
N LEU A 165 6.29 -1.69 -8.43
CA LEU A 165 6.11 -0.59 -7.46
C LEU A 165 6.56 -0.96 -6.04
N HIS A 166 6.93 -2.22 -5.78
CA HIS A 166 7.46 -2.66 -4.48
C HIS A 166 8.58 -1.78 -3.90
N PRO A 167 9.50 -1.20 -4.69
CA PRO A 167 10.57 -0.36 -4.15
C PRO A 167 10.10 0.93 -3.44
N LEU A 168 8.87 1.42 -3.66
CA LEU A 168 8.36 2.70 -3.15
C LEU A 168 8.09 2.72 -1.62
N LYS A 169 9.15 2.64 -0.81
CA LYS A 169 9.08 2.45 0.67
C LYS A 169 8.42 3.61 1.44
N TYR A 170 8.41 4.81 0.84
CA TYR A 170 7.87 6.03 1.46
C TYR A 170 6.46 6.38 0.97
N LEU A 171 5.85 5.50 0.16
CA LEU A 171 4.49 5.71 -0.33
C LEU A 171 3.51 5.78 0.84
N ARG A 172 2.70 6.85 0.86
CA ARG A 172 1.68 7.12 1.88
C ARG A 172 0.28 7.00 1.31
N ILE A 173 0.09 7.42 0.06
CA ILE A 173 -1.20 7.42 -0.61
C ILE A 173 -1.04 6.72 -1.95
N LEU A 174 -1.82 5.66 -2.15
CA LEU A 174 -1.95 4.97 -3.43
C LEU A 174 -3.40 4.99 -3.90
N ASN A 175 -3.65 5.52 -5.08
CA ASN A 175 -4.90 5.28 -5.78
C ASN A 175 -4.63 4.39 -7.00
N ALA A 176 -4.93 3.11 -6.87
CA ALA A 176 -4.86 2.11 -7.93
C ALA A 176 -6.25 1.59 -8.31
N GLY A 177 -7.30 2.41 -8.09
CA GLY A 177 -8.66 2.06 -8.46
C GLY A 177 -8.86 1.91 -9.98
N HIS A 178 -9.86 1.13 -10.37
CA HIS A 178 -10.23 0.87 -11.77
C HIS A 178 -9.04 0.41 -12.62
N ASN A 179 -8.27 -0.54 -12.11
CA ASN A 179 -7.24 -1.26 -12.86
C ASN A 179 -7.67 -2.73 -13.05
N ASN A 180 -6.75 -3.60 -13.45
CA ASN A 180 -7.02 -5.02 -13.67
C ASN A 180 -6.20 -5.92 -12.73
N LEU A 181 -6.03 -5.48 -11.48
CA LEU A 181 -5.37 -6.25 -10.44
C LEU A 181 -6.24 -7.46 -10.07
N SER A 182 -5.71 -8.67 -10.31
CA SER A 182 -6.41 -9.93 -10.07
C SER A 182 -5.74 -10.83 -9.03
N ASP A 183 -4.43 -10.73 -8.83
CA ASP A 183 -3.73 -11.47 -7.78
C ASP A 183 -3.70 -10.67 -6.47
N ILE A 184 -4.48 -11.11 -5.50
CA ILE A 184 -4.51 -10.51 -4.15
C ILE A 184 -3.16 -10.65 -3.43
N ARG A 185 -2.36 -11.68 -3.73
CA ARG A 185 -1.06 -11.89 -3.07
C ARG A 185 -0.07 -10.83 -3.48
N ASP A 186 0.00 -10.49 -4.77
CA ASP A 186 0.84 -9.40 -5.28
C ASP A 186 0.50 -8.07 -4.58
N VAL A 187 -0.79 -7.77 -4.41
CA VAL A 187 -1.23 -6.57 -3.69
C VAL A 187 -0.88 -6.64 -2.19
N CYS A 188 -1.08 -7.78 -1.55
CA CYS A 188 -0.69 -7.98 -0.14
C CYS A 188 0.83 -7.83 0.06
N ASP A 189 1.64 -8.39 -0.82
CA ASP A 189 3.11 -8.32 -0.79
C ASP A 189 3.59 -6.88 -0.99
N ALA A 190 2.98 -6.14 -1.93
CA ALA A 190 3.26 -4.73 -2.13
C ALA A 190 2.96 -3.90 -0.85
N ILE A 191 1.76 -4.08 -0.29
CA ILE A 191 1.32 -3.36 0.91
C ILE A 191 2.14 -3.71 2.14
N TYR A 192 2.60 -4.96 2.25
CA TYR A 192 3.49 -5.39 3.33
C TYR A 192 4.83 -4.63 3.30
N ASN A 193 5.34 -4.31 2.11
CA ASN A 193 6.58 -3.55 1.92
C ASN A 193 6.40 -2.03 2.10
N TRP A 194 5.19 -1.50 1.90
CA TRP A 194 4.90 -0.07 2.06
C TRP A 194 4.56 0.29 3.51
N TYR A 195 5.57 0.28 4.38
CA TYR A 195 5.43 0.56 5.82
C TYR A 195 4.83 1.93 6.18
N HIS A 196 4.88 2.89 5.27
CA HIS A 196 4.36 4.25 5.45
C HIS A 196 2.97 4.46 4.86
N LEU A 197 2.40 3.46 4.19
CA LEU A 197 1.11 3.56 3.53
C LEU A 197 0.00 3.86 4.54
N ARG A 198 -0.74 4.94 4.28
CA ARG A 198 -1.84 5.44 5.10
C ARG A 198 -3.17 5.33 4.38
N GLU A 199 -3.18 5.51 3.07
CA GLU A 199 -4.39 5.46 2.25
C GLU A 199 -4.15 4.64 1.01
N ALA A 200 -5.08 3.73 0.73
CA ALA A 200 -5.07 2.92 -0.47
C ALA A 200 -6.49 2.78 -1.04
N THR A 201 -6.62 2.86 -2.36
CA THR A 201 -7.86 2.55 -3.06
C THR A 201 -7.59 1.54 -4.16
N PHE A 202 -8.30 0.41 -4.15
CA PHE A 202 -8.29 -0.60 -5.19
C PHE A 202 -9.70 -0.91 -5.73
N VAL A 203 -10.71 -0.10 -5.41
CA VAL A 203 -12.07 -0.19 -5.96
C VAL A 203 -12.07 -0.36 -7.46
N GLY A 204 -12.89 -1.27 -7.98
CA GLY A 204 -13.05 -1.47 -9.42
C GLY A 204 -11.94 -2.33 -10.06
N ASN A 205 -11.14 -3.02 -9.25
CA ASN A 205 -10.26 -4.09 -9.71
C ASN A 205 -10.92 -5.47 -9.51
N PRO A 206 -10.53 -6.52 -10.26
CA PRO A 206 -10.99 -7.88 -10.02
C PRO A 206 -10.86 -8.36 -8.56
N ILE A 207 -9.79 -7.96 -7.85
CA ILE A 207 -9.60 -8.28 -6.42
C ILE A 207 -10.72 -7.75 -5.50
N ASP A 208 -11.40 -6.66 -5.87
CA ASP A 208 -12.44 -6.01 -5.05
C ASP A 208 -13.65 -6.95 -4.84
N ASN A 209 -13.88 -7.86 -5.80
CA ASN A 209 -14.94 -8.86 -5.73
C ASN A 209 -14.57 -10.11 -4.91
N LEU A 210 -13.33 -10.23 -4.44
CA LEU A 210 -12.89 -11.40 -3.70
C LEU A 210 -13.45 -11.41 -2.28
N ARG A 211 -13.85 -12.60 -1.84
CA ARG A 211 -14.22 -12.82 -0.43
C ARG A 211 -13.01 -12.52 0.45
N LYS A 212 -13.21 -11.75 1.52
CA LYS A 212 -12.18 -11.32 2.46
C LYS A 212 -11.10 -10.39 1.87
N TYR A 213 -11.35 -9.76 0.73
CA TYR A 213 -10.42 -8.81 0.12
C TYR A 213 -9.95 -7.76 1.14
N ARG A 214 -10.89 -7.08 1.82
CA ARG A 214 -10.55 -6.03 2.80
C ARG A 214 -9.74 -6.59 3.96
N GLU A 215 -10.12 -7.73 4.51
CA GLU A 215 -9.44 -8.36 5.63
C GLU A 215 -8.01 -8.77 5.28
N ASN A 216 -7.78 -9.30 4.08
CA ASN A 216 -6.45 -9.67 3.58
C ASN A 216 -5.53 -8.44 3.42
N ILE A 217 -6.08 -7.34 2.90
CA ILE A 217 -5.35 -6.08 2.76
C ILE A 217 -5.01 -5.49 4.14
N ILE A 218 -6.00 -5.43 5.04
CA ILE A 218 -5.82 -4.90 6.39
C ILE A 218 -4.80 -5.73 7.18
N SER A 219 -4.88 -7.06 7.11
CA SER A 219 -3.98 -7.97 7.83
C SER A 219 -2.52 -7.84 7.37
N SER A 220 -2.30 -7.60 6.08
CA SER A 220 -0.96 -7.42 5.48
C SER A 220 -0.39 -6.02 5.74
N SER A 221 -1.24 -5.02 5.98
CA SER A 221 -0.84 -3.64 6.20
C SER A 221 -0.31 -3.33 7.60
N HIS A 222 0.64 -2.39 7.68
CA HIS A 222 1.18 -1.89 8.96
C HIS A 222 0.42 -0.68 9.49
N LYS A 223 0.33 0.37 8.67
CA LYS A 223 -0.11 1.74 9.06
C LYS A 223 -1.33 2.26 8.31
N LEU A 224 -1.93 1.43 7.46
CA LEU A 224 -3.06 1.80 6.59
C LEU A 224 -4.26 2.24 7.44
N ALA A 225 -4.66 3.49 7.28
CA ALA A 225 -5.77 4.10 8.01
C ALA A 225 -7.05 4.11 7.18
N ILE A 226 -6.94 4.27 5.86
CA ILE A 226 -8.07 4.38 4.94
C ILE A 226 -7.90 3.36 3.82
N LEU A 227 -8.91 2.53 3.59
CA LEU A 227 -8.98 1.59 2.48
C LEU A 227 -10.31 1.75 1.74
N ASP A 228 -10.24 2.09 0.45
CA ASP A 228 -11.39 2.30 -0.42
C ASP A 228 -12.38 3.35 0.14
N ASN A 229 -11.84 4.50 0.56
CA ASN A 229 -12.58 5.60 1.20
C ASN A 229 -13.31 5.22 2.51
N LYS A 230 -12.91 4.13 3.16
CA LYS A 230 -13.45 3.71 4.46
C LYS A 230 -12.34 3.62 5.48
N ASP A 231 -12.58 4.21 6.65
CA ASP A 231 -11.66 4.17 7.77
C ASP A 231 -11.49 2.75 8.32
N ILE A 232 -10.25 2.43 8.72
CA ILE A 232 -9.89 1.21 9.43
C ILE A 232 -9.69 1.59 10.89
N SER A 233 -10.65 1.25 11.73
CA SER A 233 -10.51 1.45 13.17
C SER A 233 -9.42 0.54 13.75
N GLU A 234 -8.76 0.99 14.80
CA GLU A 234 -7.77 0.20 15.53
C GLU A 234 -8.37 -1.10 16.11
N THR A 235 -9.65 -1.05 16.51
CA THR A 235 -10.41 -2.23 16.95
C THR A 235 -10.55 -3.26 15.82
N THR A 236 -10.87 -2.83 14.60
CA THR A 236 -10.99 -3.70 13.42
C THR A 236 -9.64 -4.32 13.08
N ARG A 237 -8.56 -3.52 13.09
CA ARG A 237 -7.19 -3.99 12.85
C ARG A 237 -6.76 -5.05 13.86
N ASN A 238 -6.99 -4.81 15.15
CA ASN A 238 -6.65 -5.76 16.21
C ASN A 238 -7.47 -7.04 16.16
N PHE A 239 -8.77 -6.94 15.85
CA PHE A 239 -9.63 -8.09 15.63
C PHE A 239 -9.10 -8.96 14.49
N ILE A 240 -8.87 -8.39 13.30
CA ILE A 240 -8.36 -9.13 12.13
C ILE A 240 -7.01 -9.79 12.44
N LYS A 241 -6.07 -9.06 13.08
CA LYS A 241 -4.76 -9.63 13.46
C LYS A 241 -4.86 -10.72 14.52
N SER A 242 -5.81 -10.65 15.44
CA SER A 242 -6.05 -11.73 16.42
C SER A 242 -6.65 -12.98 15.75
N PHE A 243 -7.59 -12.78 14.84
CA PHE A 243 -8.27 -13.84 14.10
C PHE A 243 -7.31 -14.64 13.22
N GLU A 244 -6.43 -13.97 12.47
CA GLU A 244 -5.44 -14.65 11.63
C GLU A 244 -4.39 -15.41 12.47
N ARG A 245 -3.96 -14.86 13.61
CA ARG A 245 -3.08 -15.57 14.56
C ARG A 245 -3.74 -16.83 15.11
N GLU A 246 -5.02 -16.77 15.45
CA GLU A 246 -5.75 -17.93 15.96
C GLU A 246 -5.89 -19.02 14.89
N LYS A 247 -6.10 -18.64 13.63
CA LYS A 247 -6.16 -19.56 12.49
C LYS A 247 -4.83 -20.30 12.30
N LEU A 248 -3.71 -19.58 12.35
CA LEU A 248 -2.36 -20.17 12.29
C LEU A 248 -2.12 -21.15 13.44
N ASN A 249 -2.53 -20.78 14.66
CA ASN A 249 -2.41 -21.63 15.85
C ASN A 249 -3.29 -22.89 15.78
N LYS A 250 -4.45 -22.84 15.10
CA LYS A 250 -5.30 -24.01 14.87
C LYS A 250 -4.69 -24.94 13.82
N SER A 251 -4.05 -24.40 12.77
CA SER A 251 -3.36 -25.20 11.75
C SER A 251 -2.04 -25.82 12.23
N SER A 252 -1.41 -25.26 13.26
CA SER A 252 -0.15 -25.77 13.84
C SER A 252 -0.34 -26.69 15.03
N LYS A 253 -1.59 -27.02 15.42
CA LYS A 253 -1.82 -28.05 16.45
C LYS A 253 -1.23 -29.37 15.94
N PRO A 254 -0.30 -30.00 16.67
CA PRO A 254 0.24 -31.29 16.28
C PRO A 254 -0.92 -32.26 16.13
N SER A 255 -0.94 -33.03 15.04
CA SER A 255 -1.89 -34.14 14.89
C SER A 255 -1.72 -35.04 16.11
N ILE A 256 -2.72 -35.09 16.97
CA ILE A 256 -2.71 -35.98 18.13
C ILE A 256 -2.62 -37.40 17.57
N SER A 257 -1.46 -38.03 17.74
CA SER A 257 -1.29 -39.46 17.47
C SER A 257 -2.19 -40.18 18.47
N ILE A 258 -3.33 -40.67 17.99
CA ILE A 258 -4.31 -41.38 18.81
C ILE A 258 -3.67 -42.69 19.27
N PRO A 259 -3.37 -42.88 20.57
CA PRO A 259 -2.72 -44.08 21.06
C PRO A 259 -3.58 -45.32 20.81
N GLU A 260 -2.97 -46.44 20.45
CA GLU A 260 -3.68 -47.63 19.98
C GLU A 260 -4.69 -48.20 20.98
N TRP A 261 -4.45 -48.04 22.28
CA TRP A 261 -5.37 -48.45 23.35
C TRP A 261 -6.71 -47.70 23.31
N THR A 262 -6.76 -46.51 22.71
CA THR A 262 -8.00 -45.74 22.62
C THR A 262 -8.95 -46.26 21.53
N LYS A 263 -8.52 -47.19 20.67
CA LYS A 263 -9.40 -47.82 19.64
C LYS A 263 -10.62 -48.54 20.24
N SER A 264 -10.60 -48.88 21.53
CA SER A 264 -11.75 -49.45 22.24
C SER A 264 -12.92 -48.46 22.40
N TYR A 265 -12.65 -47.15 22.31
CA TYR A 265 -13.69 -46.13 22.32
C TYR A 265 -14.20 -45.95 20.88
N GLY A 266 -15.40 -46.46 20.60
CA GLY A 266 -15.88 -46.73 19.24
C GLY A 266 -15.93 -45.58 18.25
N SER A 267 -15.81 -44.31 18.66
CA SER A 267 -15.76 -43.16 17.74
C SER A 267 -14.46 -42.37 17.83
N LEU A 268 -13.94 -41.93 16.68
CA LEU A 268 -12.75 -41.07 16.58
C LEU A 268 -12.91 -39.76 17.38
N GLY A 269 -14.17 -39.30 17.54
CA GLY A 269 -14.50 -38.13 18.36
C GLY A 269 -14.27 -38.38 19.86
N LEU A 270 -14.69 -39.54 20.37
CA LEU A 270 -14.44 -39.95 21.75
C LEU A 270 -12.94 -40.19 21.99
N GLN A 271 -12.25 -40.82 21.05
CA GLN A 271 -10.80 -41.05 21.12
C GLN A 271 -10.01 -39.74 21.25
N LYS A 272 -10.35 -38.73 20.42
CA LYS A 272 -9.74 -37.40 20.50
C LYS A 272 -10.07 -36.67 21.80
N ALA A 273 -11.33 -36.72 22.25
CA ALA A 273 -11.75 -36.06 23.48
C ALA A 273 -11.03 -36.62 24.73
N VAL A 274 -10.85 -37.95 24.80
CA VAL A 274 -10.11 -38.61 25.89
C VAL A 274 -8.63 -38.21 25.86
N CYS A 275 -8.00 -38.22 24.68
CA CYS A 275 -6.60 -37.80 24.54
C CYS A 275 -6.39 -36.32 24.93
N GLU A 276 -7.29 -35.44 24.49
CA GLU A 276 -7.25 -34.01 24.84
C GLU A 276 -7.49 -33.77 26.35
N SER A 277 -8.34 -34.56 26.99
CA SER A 277 -8.57 -34.47 28.43
C SER A 277 -7.33 -34.90 29.23
N LEU A 278 -6.64 -35.96 28.80
CA LEU A 278 -5.42 -36.43 29.45
C LEU A 278 -4.26 -35.42 29.33
N LEU A 279 -4.12 -34.79 28.16
CA LEU A 279 -3.10 -33.75 27.91
C LEU A 279 -3.34 -32.46 28.72
N LYS A 280 -4.59 -32.13 29.04
CA LYS A 280 -4.92 -30.98 29.91
C LYS A 280 -4.52 -31.21 31.37
N HIS A 281 -4.43 -32.46 31.82
CA HIS A 281 -4.03 -32.82 33.19
C HIS A 281 -2.54 -33.16 33.32
N SER A 282 -1.80 -33.29 32.21
CA SER A 282 -0.34 -33.45 32.23
C SER A 282 0.38 -32.09 32.29
N LYS A 283 0.27 -31.38 33.42
CA LYS A 283 1.33 -30.47 33.87
C LYS A 283 1.89 -31.03 35.18
N PRO A 284 3.10 -31.62 35.19
CA PRO A 284 3.86 -31.72 36.42
C PRO A 284 4.56 -30.37 36.65
N CYS A 285 4.18 -29.64 37.69
CA CYS A 285 5.06 -28.62 38.27
C CYS A 285 6.10 -29.35 39.11
N PHE A 286 7.34 -29.38 38.63
CA PHE A 286 8.51 -29.52 39.48
C PHE A 286 9.33 -28.25 39.32
N ASP A 287 9.15 -27.30 40.23
CA ASP A 287 10.20 -26.33 40.54
C ASP A 287 10.78 -26.73 41.89
N ASN A 288 12.02 -27.19 41.82
CA ASN A 288 12.85 -27.50 42.96
C ASN A 288 13.81 -26.31 43.12
N SER A 289 13.39 -25.28 43.87
CA SER A 289 14.33 -24.29 44.37
C SER A 289 13.84 -23.62 45.64
N THR A 290 14.68 -23.75 46.67
CA THR A 290 14.74 -22.96 47.90
C THR A 290 13.88 -23.47 49.07
N ILE A 291 14.51 -24.37 49.83
CA ILE A 291 14.30 -24.53 51.26
C ILE A 291 14.65 -23.19 51.93
N GLN A 292 13.70 -22.53 52.60
CA GLN A 292 14.00 -21.87 53.86
C GLN A 292 12.75 -21.59 54.70
N SER A 293 12.81 -22.15 55.92
CA SER A 293 12.28 -21.68 57.20
C SER A 293 10.76 -21.61 57.47
N ASN A 294 10.44 -22.34 58.54
CA ASN A 294 9.52 -22.01 59.64
C ASN A 294 8.02 -22.28 59.49
N VAL A 295 7.63 -23.46 60.00
CA VAL A 295 6.80 -23.63 61.21
C VAL A 295 5.68 -22.60 61.41
N ASN A 296 4.44 -22.99 61.09
CA ASN A 296 3.37 -23.21 62.08
C ASN A 296 2.02 -23.56 61.40
N ASP A 297 1.49 -24.70 61.82
CA ASP A 297 0.10 -24.88 62.26
C ASP A 297 -1.08 -25.15 61.28
N ILE A 298 -1.67 -26.33 61.54
CA ILE A 298 -3.11 -26.69 61.61
C ILE A 298 -3.83 -27.08 60.30
N TYR A 299 -4.00 -28.40 60.07
CA TYR A 299 -5.27 -29.15 60.22
C TYR A 299 -5.12 -30.66 59.84
N LEU A 300 -5.82 -31.53 60.59
CA LEU A 300 -6.03 -32.99 60.35
C LEU A 300 -7.36 -33.24 59.55
N PRO A 301 -7.91 -34.48 59.38
CA PRO A 301 -8.08 -35.17 58.10
C PRO A 301 -9.56 -35.41 57.70
N TRP A 302 -9.82 -35.73 56.43
CA TRP A 302 -11.12 -36.27 55.97
C TRP A 302 -10.82 -37.40 54.97
N LYS A 303 -11.01 -38.68 55.36
CA LYS A 303 -12.23 -39.51 55.46
C LYS A 303 -12.67 -40.14 54.14
N ALA A 304 -12.47 -41.47 54.15
CA ALA A 304 -12.85 -42.55 53.26
C ALA A 304 -14.23 -42.51 52.58
N MET A 305 -14.29 -43.14 51.40
CA MET A 305 -15.40 -44.02 50.96
C MET A 305 -15.03 -44.78 49.66
N PRO A 306 -15.75 -45.84 49.25
CA PRO A 306 -15.70 -47.18 49.81
C PRO A 306 -15.11 -48.20 48.82
N SER A 307 -14.77 -49.35 49.38
CA SER A 307 -14.24 -50.55 48.73
C SER A 307 -15.20 -51.19 47.73
N SER A 308 -14.70 -51.51 46.52
CA SER A 308 -15.22 -52.60 45.71
C SER A 308 -14.15 -53.71 45.64
N LYS A 309 -14.50 -54.84 46.24
CA LYS A 309 -13.74 -56.09 46.15
C LYS A 309 -13.77 -56.56 44.70
N ASN A 310 -12.61 -56.82 44.11
CA ASN A 310 -12.46 -57.98 43.25
C ASN A 310 -11.07 -58.61 43.42
N LYS A 311 -11.11 -59.94 43.51
CA LYS A 311 -10.08 -60.82 44.07
C LYS A 311 -8.83 -60.89 43.20
N ILE A 312 -7.71 -60.73 43.89
CA ILE A 312 -6.44 -61.46 43.80
C ILE A 312 -6.43 -62.62 42.77
N GLY A 313 -5.65 -62.45 41.71
CA GLY A 313 -4.95 -63.53 41.02
C GLY A 313 -3.45 -63.24 41.12
N LYS A 314 -2.72 -64.02 41.93
CA LYS A 314 -1.25 -63.96 42.03
C LYS A 314 -0.66 -64.49 40.72
N PHE A 315 0.16 -63.70 40.03
CA PHE A 315 1.13 -64.21 39.06
C PHE A 315 2.49 -64.25 39.75
N THR A 316 2.98 -65.47 39.99
CA THR A 316 4.36 -65.75 40.39
C THR A 316 5.19 -65.91 39.13
N ILE A 317 6.27 -65.13 39.00
CA ILE A 317 7.30 -65.33 37.99
C ILE A 317 8.27 -66.40 38.50
N THR A 318 8.50 -67.43 37.70
CA THR A 318 9.71 -68.28 37.80
C THR A 318 10.18 -68.62 36.39
N SER A 319 11.48 -68.41 36.19
CA SER A 319 12.26 -68.58 34.97
C SER A 319 12.69 -70.03 34.71
N GLN A 320 13.21 -70.25 33.49
CA GLN A 320 13.95 -71.42 32.99
C GLN A 320 13.01 -72.59 32.58
N LYS A 321 13.13 -73.21 31.41
CA LYS A 321 14.23 -73.37 30.44
C LYS A 321 13.62 -73.60 29.06
#